data_AF-A0A3A9BBX8-F1
#
_entry.id   AF-A0A3A9BBX8-F1
#
_cell.length_a   1.000
_cell.length_b   1.000
_cell.length_c   1.000
_cell.angle_alpha   90.00
_cell.angle_beta   90.00
_cell.angle_gamma   90.00
#
_symmetry.space_group_name_H-M   'P 1'
#
loop_
_entity.id
_entity.type
_entity.pdbx_description
1 polymer ?
#
loop_
_entity_poly.entity_id
_entity_poly.type
_entity_poly.pdbx_seq_one_letter_code
_entity_poly.pdbx_strand_id
1 'polypeptide(L)'
;MPDLFEQIEMPGFSPAYDPKTKYGYTNPHYKRNLKELLNKTSEGFCMYCYVTVAADGKLWGHLEHSIEKTNSKYLTECIPNIGWTCPVCNDIFKKYKEKERKLSQKDITIFERKIKCSSNRCTKACAKYKNLKNKYLRQENAQIILQPNGVKGFDTGFELKIQYNVQNGWFEPSAFQGEYSEQERQFIEKHINRFHLNDEAYRTNALITFFEDVIEGEGHIVRTPENNMVVRVFKKRLEGLERQDVLRICKKLYTYYMVKLKA
;
A
#
# COMPACT_ATOMS: atom_id res chain seq x y z
N MET A 1 10.94 21.18 -15.67
CA MET A 1 11.02 19.72 -15.80
C MET A 1 11.82 18.96 -14.72
N PRO A 2 12.60 19.57 -13.81
CA PRO A 2 13.21 18.84 -12.68
C PRO A 2 12.22 18.20 -11.70
N ASP A 3 11.11 18.88 -11.40
CA ASP A 3 10.18 18.51 -10.32
C ASP A 3 9.45 17.17 -10.55
N LEU A 4 9.25 16.76 -11.81
CA LEU A 4 8.47 15.57 -12.17
C LEU A 4 9.11 14.24 -11.71
N PHE A 5 10.42 14.21 -11.51
CA PHE A 5 11.14 12.97 -11.16
C PHE A 5 11.67 12.96 -9.72
N GLU A 6 11.51 14.06 -8.99
CA GLU A 6 12.02 14.20 -7.63
C GLU A 6 11.04 13.62 -6.60
N GLN A 7 9.75 13.55 -6.94
CA GLN A 7 8.70 12.98 -6.08
C GLN A 7 7.83 12.00 -6.85
N ILE A 8 7.62 10.80 -6.31
CA ILE A 8 6.79 9.76 -6.90
C ILE A 8 5.55 9.55 -6.03
N GLU A 9 4.36 10.02 -6.47
CA GLU A 9 3.12 9.63 -5.81
C GLU A 9 2.94 8.11 -5.90
N MET A 10 2.77 7.46 -4.76
CA MET A 10 2.56 6.01 -4.72
C MET A 10 1.08 5.68 -4.93
N PRO A 11 0.77 4.63 -5.70
CA PRO A 11 -0.61 4.31 -6.00
C PRO A 11 -1.33 3.74 -4.78
N GLY A 12 -2.63 4.01 -4.72
CA GLY A 12 -3.57 3.28 -3.87
C GLY A 12 -4.05 2.00 -4.53
N PHE A 13 -4.86 1.21 -3.81
CA PHE A 13 -5.35 -0.09 -4.28
C PHE A 13 -6.87 -0.14 -4.24
N SER A 14 -7.49 -0.23 -5.41
CA SER A 14 -8.95 -0.26 -5.57
C SER A 14 -9.37 -1.49 -6.37
N PRO A 15 -9.67 -2.62 -5.70
CA PRO A 15 -10.02 -3.86 -6.39
C PRO A 15 -11.30 -3.73 -7.21
N ALA A 16 -11.24 -4.10 -8.49
CA ALA A 16 -12.39 -4.13 -9.39
C ALA A 16 -13.06 -5.52 -9.36
N TYR A 17 -14.01 -5.70 -8.45
CA TYR A 17 -14.72 -6.98 -8.28
C TYR A 17 -15.70 -7.28 -9.43
N ASP A 18 -15.66 -8.50 -9.96
CA ASP A 18 -16.65 -8.99 -10.91
C ASP A 18 -17.95 -9.40 -10.19
N PRO A 19 -19.13 -8.82 -10.53
CA PRO A 19 -20.42 -9.17 -9.94
C PRO A 19 -20.82 -10.66 -10.08
N LYS A 20 -20.29 -11.37 -11.08
CA LYS A 20 -20.58 -12.79 -11.34
C LYS A 20 -19.67 -13.72 -10.54
N THR A 21 -18.55 -13.21 -10.04
CA THR A 21 -17.56 -13.99 -9.30
C THR A 21 -17.80 -13.88 -7.80
N LYS A 22 -17.67 -15.02 -7.11
CA LYS A 22 -17.68 -15.07 -5.64
C LYS A 22 -16.26 -14.96 -5.10
N TYR A 23 -16.11 -14.13 -4.08
CA TYR A 23 -14.85 -13.89 -3.36
C TYR A 23 -15.05 -14.25 -1.89
N GLY A 24 -13.98 -14.69 -1.22
CA GLY A 24 -14.09 -15.17 0.15
C GLY A 24 -12.73 -15.42 0.81
N TYR A 25 -12.75 -15.71 2.11
CA TYR A 25 -11.53 -15.99 2.88
C TYR A 25 -11.41 -17.47 3.26
N THR A 26 -12.50 -18.11 3.66
CA THR A 26 -12.52 -19.49 4.19
C THR A 26 -12.70 -20.54 3.09
N ASN A 27 -13.66 -20.35 2.17
CA ASN A 27 -13.90 -21.30 1.09
C ASN A 27 -12.71 -21.32 0.11
N PRO A 28 -12.08 -22.48 -0.18
CA PRO A 28 -10.87 -22.55 -0.99
C PRO A 28 -11.00 -21.95 -2.40
N HIS A 29 -12.13 -22.15 -3.06
CA HIS A 29 -12.38 -21.62 -4.41
C HIS A 29 -12.53 -20.10 -4.39
N TYR A 30 -13.37 -19.57 -3.49
CA TYR A 30 -13.56 -18.11 -3.38
C TYR A 30 -12.30 -17.40 -2.87
N LYS A 31 -11.51 -18.08 -2.04
CA LYS A 31 -10.20 -17.62 -1.58
C LYS A 31 -9.21 -17.48 -2.74
N ARG A 32 -9.17 -18.45 -3.65
CA ARG A 32 -8.33 -18.37 -4.86
C ARG A 32 -8.70 -17.16 -5.72
N ASN A 33 -9.99 -16.99 -6.00
CA ASN A 33 -10.49 -15.84 -6.77
C ASN A 33 -10.08 -14.50 -6.13
N LEU A 34 -10.16 -14.40 -4.80
CA LEU A 34 -9.78 -13.19 -4.08
C LEU A 34 -8.27 -12.94 -4.14
N LYS A 35 -7.45 -13.98 -3.97
CA LYS A 35 -5.99 -13.87 -4.11
C LYS A 35 -5.59 -13.37 -5.50
N GLU A 36 -6.15 -13.97 -6.55
CA GLU A 36 -5.86 -13.59 -7.94
C GLU A 36 -6.26 -12.14 -8.23
N LEU A 37 -7.46 -11.74 -7.80
CA LEU A 37 -7.94 -10.36 -7.96
C LEU A 37 -7.04 -9.37 -7.22
N LEU A 38 -6.71 -9.62 -5.95
CA LEU A 38 -5.92 -8.67 -5.16
C LEU A 38 -4.47 -8.61 -5.65
N ASN A 39 -3.88 -9.74 -6.05
CA ASN A 39 -2.56 -9.77 -6.68
C ASN A 39 -2.54 -8.98 -7.99
N LYS A 40 -3.58 -9.11 -8.83
CA LYS A 40 -3.74 -8.29 -10.04
C LYS A 40 -3.91 -6.82 -9.70
N THR A 41 -4.72 -6.50 -8.68
CA THR A 41 -4.98 -5.13 -8.21
C THR A 41 -3.70 -4.45 -7.73
N SER A 42 -2.85 -5.17 -7.00
CA SER A 42 -1.58 -4.63 -6.52
C SER A 42 -0.42 -4.83 -7.49
N GLU A 43 -0.69 -5.32 -8.70
CA GLU A 43 0.32 -5.69 -9.70
C GLU A 43 1.45 -6.58 -9.17
N GLY A 44 1.16 -7.46 -8.20
CA GLY A 44 2.13 -8.35 -7.58
C GLY A 44 2.88 -7.78 -6.37
N PHE A 45 2.50 -6.61 -5.85
CA PHE A 45 3.16 -6.00 -4.69
C PHE A 45 2.31 -6.07 -3.41
N CYS A 46 2.98 -5.97 -2.26
CA CYS A 46 2.36 -5.81 -0.97
C CYS A 46 1.63 -4.47 -0.91
N MET A 47 0.36 -4.50 -0.48
CA MET A 47 -0.43 -3.27 -0.32
C MET A 47 0.12 -2.35 0.77
N TYR A 48 0.85 -2.85 1.78
CA TYR A 48 1.35 -2.01 2.88
C TYR A 48 2.72 -1.39 2.67
N CYS A 49 3.60 -2.05 1.92
CA CYS A 49 5.00 -1.63 1.79
C CYS A 49 5.57 -1.70 0.38
N TYR A 50 4.75 -2.00 -0.63
CA TYR A 50 5.15 -1.94 -2.05
C TYR A 50 6.27 -2.89 -2.49
N VAL A 51 6.71 -3.83 -1.65
CA VAL A 51 7.63 -4.91 -2.01
C VAL A 51 6.90 -6.01 -2.77
N THR A 52 7.59 -6.71 -3.67
CA THR A 52 6.98 -7.81 -4.41
C THR A 52 6.50 -8.94 -3.50
N VAL A 53 5.35 -9.51 -3.84
CA VAL A 53 4.75 -10.71 -3.23
C VAL A 53 4.38 -11.74 -4.31
N ALA A 54 4.89 -11.55 -5.52
CA ALA A 54 4.76 -12.47 -6.64
C ALA A 54 6.13 -12.60 -7.33
N ALA A 55 6.64 -13.83 -7.41
CA ALA A 55 7.93 -14.12 -8.02
C ALA A 55 7.90 -15.53 -8.62
N ASP A 56 8.47 -15.69 -9.82
CA ASP A 56 8.55 -16.99 -10.52
C ASP A 56 7.19 -17.69 -10.65
N GLY A 57 6.15 -16.94 -11.04
CA GLY A 57 4.77 -17.44 -11.15
C GLY A 57 4.10 -17.84 -9.83
N LYS A 58 4.80 -17.76 -8.69
CA LYS A 58 4.31 -18.10 -7.36
C LYS A 58 3.80 -16.86 -6.64
N LEU A 59 2.70 -17.02 -5.91
CA LEU A 59 2.07 -15.99 -5.09
C LEU A 59 2.39 -16.23 -3.62
N TRP A 60 3.19 -15.35 -3.02
CA TRP A 60 3.71 -15.46 -1.66
C TRP A 60 2.96 -14.55 -0.67
N GLY A 61 2.04 -13.72 -1.19
CA GLY A 61 1.25 -12.80 -0.38
C GLY A 61 0.20 -13.50 0.50
N HIS A 62 -0.18 -12.81 1.56
CA HIS A 62 -1.20 -13.21 2.52
C HIS A 62 -2.48 -12.39 2.31
N LEU A 63 -3.63 -13.04 2.49
CA LEU A 63 -4.89 -12.34 2.66
C LEU A 63 -4.94 -11.77 4.07
N GLU A 64 -5.10 -10.46 4.17
CA GLU A 64 -4.96 -9.69 5.41
C GLU A 64 -6.26 -8.92 5.69
N HIS A 65 -6.79 -8.99 6.91
CA HIS A 65 -7.99 -8.25 7.33
C HIS A 65 -7.68 -6.85 7.89
N SER A 66 -8.00 -5.77 7.16
CA SER A 66 -7.70 -4.38 7.57
C SER A 66 -8.13 -4.05 9.00
N ILE A 67 -9.35 -4.43 9.40
CA ILE A 67 -9.77 -4.57 10.80
C ILE A 67 -9.68 -6.05 11.18
N GLU A 68 -9.01 -6.37 12.28
CA GLU A 68 -8.81 -7.76 12.69
C GLU A 68 -10.13 -8.48 12.97
N LYS A 69 -10.21 -9.74 12.53
CA LYS A 69 -11.38 -10.62 12.72
C LYS A 69 -11.76 -10.86 14.18
N THR A 70 -10.85 -10.62 15.11
CA THR A 70 -11.10 -10.67 16.56
C THR A 70 -12.09 -9.59 17.02
N ASN A 71 -12.28 -8.52 16.23
CA ASN A 71 -13.26 -7.48 16.51
C ASN A 71 -14.69 -7.86 16.12
N SER A 72 -14.90 -8.85 15.24
CA SER A 72 -16.22 -9.42 14.96
C SER A 72 -16.11 -10.59 13.98
N LYS A 73 -16.91 -11.64 14.21
CA LYS A 73 -16.99 -12.81 13.29
C LYS A 73 -17.35 -12.42 11.85
N TYR A 74 -18.12 -11.34 11.66
CA TYR A 74 -18.54 -10.87 10.34
C TYR A 74 -17.41 -10.26 9.51
N LEU A 75 -16.29 -9.87 10.13
CA LEU A 75 -15.13 -9.32 9.43
C LEU A 75 -14.35 -10.38 8.65
N THR A 76 -14.44 -11.66 9.06
CA THR A 76 -13.75 -12.78 8.43
C THR A 76 -14.07 -12.90 6.94
N GLU A 77 -15.35 -12.74 6.56
CA GLU A 77 -15.84 -12.82 5.18
C GLU A 77 -16.28 -11.45 4.62
N CYS A 78 -15.84 -10.36 5.25
CA CYS A 78 -16.08 -9.01 4.73
C CYS A 78 -15.03 -8.71 3.64
N ILE A 79 -15.34 -8.95 2.36
CA ILE A 79 -14.36 -8.80 1.28
C ILE A 79 -13.72 -7.41 1.18
N PRO A 80 -14.45 -6.29 1.38
CA PRO A 80 -13.83 -4.96 1.40
C PRO A 80 -12.83 -4.75 2.55
N ASN A 81 -12.82 -5.65 3.54
CA ASN A 81 -11.87 -5.67 4.66
C ASN A 81 -10.63 -6.49 4.35
N ILE A 82 -10.49 -7.12 3.18
CA ILE A 82 -9.41 -8.08 2.91
C ILE A 82 -8.46 -7.52 1.84
N GLY A 83 -7.21 -7.30 2.22
CA GLY A 83 -6.10 -6.87 1.37
C GLY A 83 -5.09 -7.98 1.10
N TRP A 84 -4.01 -7.61 0.40
CA TRP A 84 -2.95 -8.50 -0.06
C TRP A 84 -1.58 -7.97 0.35
N THR A 85 -0.87 -8.70 1.19
CA THR A 85 0.30 -8.18 1.89
C THR A 85 1.44 -9.21 1.92
N CYS A 86 2.68 -8.76 2.12
CA CYS A 86 3.80 -9.66 2.34
C CYS A 86 3.73 -10.29 3.75
N PRO A 87 4.33 -11.46 3.97
CA PRO A 87 4.35 -12.12 5.27
C PRO A 87 4.92 -11.23 6.39
N VAL A 88 5.97 -10.44 6.13
CA VAL A 88 6.57 -9.54 7.13
C VAL A 88 5.54 -8.49 7.61
N CYS A 89 4.85 -7.83 6.66
CA CYS A 89 3.82 -6.85 7.01
C CYS A 89 2.64 -7.50 7.75
N ASN A 90 2.19 -8.66 7.30
CA ASN A 90 1.04 -9.37 7.88
C ASN A 90 1.33 -9.94 9.27
N ASP A 91 2.44 -10.67 9.40
CA ASP A 91 2.71 -11.52 10.55
C ASP A 91 3.54 -10.85 11.64
N ILE A 92 4.25 -9.77 11.31
CA ILE A 92 5.12 -9.06 12.24
C ILE A 92 4.56 -7.65 12.48
N PHE A 93 4.63 -6.77 11.47
CA PHE A 93 4.36 -5.34 11.65
C PHE A 93 2.90 -5.03 11.98
N LYS A 94 1.96 -5.73 11.34
CA LYS A 94 0.55 -5.57 11.67
C LYS A 94 0.23 -6.17 13.03
N LYS A 95 0.75 -7.35 13.37
CA LYS A 95 0.48 -7.98 14.68
C LYS A 95 1.01 -7.15 15.85
N TYR A 96 2.04 -6.33 15.64
CA TYR A 96 2.53 -5.42 16.66
C TYR A 96 1.41 -4.52 17.19
N LYS A 97 1.20 -4.59 18.51
CA LYS A 97 0.14 -3.89 19.25
C LYS A 97 -1.30 -4.17 18.78
N GLU A 98 -1.54 -5.33 18.16
CA GLU A 98 -2.91 -5.73 17.72
C GLU A 98 -3.93 -5.73 18.86
N LYS A 99 -3.52 -6.18 20.05
CA LYS A 99 -4.40 -6.22 21.23
C LYS A 99 -4.90 -4.83 21.67
N GLU A 100 -4.13 -3.78 21.39
CA GLU A 100 -4.48 -2.39 21.73
C GLU A 100 -5.52 -1.82 20.75
N ARG A 101 -5.67 -2.41 19.55
CA ARG A 101 -6.64 -2.01 18.52
C ARG A 101 -7.98 -2.75 18.63
N LYS A 102 -8.32 -3.20 19.83
CA LYS A 102 -9.60 -3.84 20.10
C LYS A 102 -10.68 -2.78 20.23
N LEU A 103 -11.73 -2.88 19.43
CA LEU A 103 -12.89 -2.01 19.50
C LEU A 103 -13.70 -2.25 20.78
N SER A 104 -14.42 -1.21 21.22
CA SER A 104 -15.30 -1.34 22.38
C SER A 104 -16.41 -2.37 22.12
N GLN A 105 -16.82 -3.09 23.16
CA GLN A 105 -17.91 -4.07 23.04
C GLN A 105 -19.21 -3.43 22.54
N LYS A 106 -19.47 -2.17 22.92
CA LYS A 106 -20.60 -1.37 22.44
C LYS A 106 -20.56 -1.19 20.92
N ASP A 107 -19.41 -0.82 20.37
CA ASP A 107 -19.25 -0.61 18.92
C ASP A 107 -19.40 -1.91 18.14
N ILE A 108 -18.82 -3.00 18.65
CA ILE A 108 -18.95 -4.35 18.08
C ILE A 108 -20.42 -4.75 18.05
N THR A 109 -21.13 -4.67 19.18
CA THR A 109 -22.54 -5.05 19.26
C THR A 109 -23.44 -4.20 18.34
N ILE A 110 -23.17 -2.90 18.21
CA ILE A 110 -23.90 -2.03 17.26
C ILE A 110 -23.66 -2.49 15.82
N PHE A 111 -22.43 -2.81 15.47
CA PHE A 111 -22.08 -3.30 14.13
C PHE A 111 -22.78 -4.63 13.83
N GLU A 112 -22.67 -5.60 14.73
CA GLU A 112 -23.23 -6.95 14.55
C GLU A 112 -24.75 -6.96 14.46
N ARG A 113 -25.45 -6.11 15.23
CA ARG A 113 -26.91 -5.98 15.15
C ARG A 113 -27.40 -5.33 13.85
N LYS A 114 -26.62 -4.40 13.28
CA LYS A 114 -27.04 -3.60 12.12
C LYS A 114 -26.60 -4.20 10.78
N ILE A 115 -25.68 -5.15 10.79
CA ILE A 115 -25.16 -5.71 9.54
C ILE A 115 -26.10 -6.77 8.98
N LYS A 116 -26.35 -6.67 7.67
CA LYS A 116 -27.08 -7.67 6.90
C LYS A 116 -26.17 -8.11 5.76
N CYS A 117 -25.22 -9.00 6.05
CA CYS A 117 -24.36 -9.58 5.02
C CYS A 117 -25.12 -10.69 4.30
N SER A 118 -25.34 -10.53 2.99
CA SER A 118 -25.64 -11.67 2.11
C SER A 118 -24.33 -12.43 1.87
N SER A 119 -24.35 -13.74 2.07
CA SER A 119 -23.19 -14.63 1.89
C SER A 119 -22.37 -14.34 0.62
N ASN A 120 -21.04 -14.30 0.77
CA ASN A 120 -19.95 -14.44 -0.22
C ASN A 120 -19.98 -13.59 -1.50
N ARG A 121 -20.91 -12.62 -1.60
CA ARG A 121 -21.04 -11.66 -2.73
C ARG A 121 -20.85 -10.21 -2.31
N CYS A 122 -20.53 -9.96 -1.04
CA CYS A 122 -20.31 -8.60 -0.54
C CYS A 122 -18.99 -8.05 -1.10
N THR A 123 -19.04 -7.25 -2.16
CA THR A 123 -17.83 -6.68 -2.82
C THR A 123 -17.70 -5.18 -2.61
N LYS A 124 -18.71 -4.51 -2.04
CA LYS A 124 -18.72 -3.07 -1.78
C LYS A 124 -18.74 -2.79 -0.29
N ALA A 125 -17.91 -1.85 0.16
CA ALA A 125 -17.89 -1.39 1.54
C ALA A 125 -19.24 -0.77 1.94
N CYS A 126 -20.02 -1.46 2.76
CA CYS A 126 -21.30 -0.96 3.23
C CYS A 126 -21.11 0.12 4.31
N ALA A 127 -22.12 0.97 4.53
CA ALA A 127 -22.06 2.04 5.53
C ALA A 127 -21.74 1.53 6.95
N LYS A 128 -22.18 0.31 7.29
CA LYS A 128 -21.96 -0.27 8.63
C LYS A 128 -20.49 -0.63 8.82
N TYR A 129 -19.87 -1.22 7.80
CA TYR A 129 -18.43 -1.49 7.78
C TYR A 129 -17.61 -0.18 7.78
N LYS A 130 -17.98 0.80 6.94
CA LYS A 130 -17.31 2.12 6.91
C LYS A 130 -17.33 2.80 8.29
N ASN A 131 -18.47 2.76 8.97
CA ASN A 131 -18.59 3.33 10.32
C ASN A 131 -17.69 2.59 11.34
N LEU A 132 -17.63 1.26 11.28
CA LEU A 132 -16.74 0.48 12.13
C LEU A 132 -15.26 0.78 11.84
N LYS A 133 -14.89 0.81 10.55
CA LYS A 133 -13.55 1.18 10.07
C LYS A 133 -13.13 2.55 10.56
N ASN A 134 -14.01 3.55 10.47
CA ASN A 134 -13.70 4.91 10.96
C ASN A 134 -13.46 4.96 12.47
N LYS A 135 -14.17 4.15 13.27
CA LYS A 135 -13.91 4.03 14.71
C LYS A 135 -12.59 3.33 15.00
N TYR A 136 -12.31 2.26 14.25
CA TYR A 136 -11.07 1.51 14.36
C TYR A 136 -9.85 2.39 14.05
N LEU A 137 -9.86 3.11 12.92
CA LEU A 137 -8.76 3.97 12.49
C LEU A 137 -8.46 5.14 13.45
N ARG A 138 -9.42 5.50 14.32
CA ARG A 138 -9.22 6.52 15.37
C ARG A 138 -8.51 5.97 16.62
N GLN A 139 -8.39 4.65 16.76
CA GLN A 139 -7.63 4.08 17.85
C GLN A 139 -6.15 4.35 17.68
N GLU A 140 -5.43 4.48 18.79
CA GLU A 140 -3.98 4.48 18.75
C GLU A 140 -3.49 3.19 18.07
N ASN A 141 -2.40 3.29 17.32
CA ASN A 141 -1.79 2.18 16.60
C ASN A 141 -2.59 1.63 15.40
N ALA A 142 -3.80 2.11 15.11
CA ALA A 142 -4.65 1.65 14.01
C ALA A 142 -4.52 2.46 12.70
N GLN A 143 -3.58 3.39 12.62
CA GLN A 143 -3.39 4.27 11.48
C GLN A 143 -2.75 3.53 10.29
N ILE A 144 -3.58 2.88 9.47
CA ILE A 144 -3.18 2.11 8.29
C ILE A 144 -3.93 2.65 7.07
N ILE A 145 -3.23 3.30 6.14
CA ILE A 145 -3.85 3.99 4.99
C ILE A 145 -3.93 3.11 3.74
N LEU A 146 -2.92 2.26 3.51
CA LEU A 146 -2.82 1.45 2.29
C LEU A 146 -3.56 0.12 2.38
N GLN A 147 -4.85 0.21 2.64
CA GLN A 147 -5.80 -0.90 2.64
C GLN A 147 -6.68 -0.86 1.39
N PRO A 148 -7.45 -1.92 1.06
CA PRO A 148 -8.38 -1.87 -0.06
C PRO A 148 -9.30 -0.64 0.01
N ASN A 149 -9.35 0.10 -1.10
CA ASN A 149 -10.08 1.36 -1.27
C ASN A 149 -9.57 2.54 -0.41
N GLY A 150 -8.36 2.43 0.17
CA GLY A 150 -7.69 3.50 0.89
C GLY A 150 -8.41 4.00 2.15
N VAL A 151 -8.00 5.19 2.59
CA VAL A 151 -8.57 5.95 3.71
C VAL A 151 -8.68 7.41 3.28
N LYS A 152 -9.78 8.06 3.67
CA LYS A 152 -9.93 9.51 3.50
C LYS A 152 -9.61 10.23 4.80
N GLY A 153 -8.96 11.38 4.67
CA GLY A 153 -8.71 12.32 5.75
C GLY A 153 -10.00 12.78 6.41
N PHE A 154 -9.96 12.96 7.73
CA PHE A 154 -11.13 13.39 8.49
C PHE A 154 -11.39 14.88 8.40
N ASP A 155 -10.37 15.67 8.10
CA ASP A 155 -10.40 17.13 8.12
C ASP A 155 -10.50 17.67 6.68
N THR A 156 -9.69 17.14 5.77
CA THR A 156 -9.63 17.59 4.36
C THR A 156 -10.56 16.79 3.45
N GLY A 157 -10.87 15.53 3.80
CA GLY A 157 -11.58 14.60 2.93
C GLY A 157 -10.74 14.05 1.77
N PHE A 158 -9.47 14.44 1.66
CA PHE A 158 -8.52 13.91 0.67
C PHE A 158 -8.24 12.43 0.92
N GLU A 159 -7.81 11.72 -0.12
CA GLU A 159 -7.25 10.39 0.10
C GLU A 159 -5.89 10.52 0.80
N LEU A 160 -5.72 9.81 1.91
CA LEU A 160 -4.45 9.76 2.63
C LEU A 160 -3.49 8.89 1.83
N LYS A 161 -2.50 9.52 1.22
CA LYS A 161 -1.52 8.87 0.34
C LYS A 161 -0.10 9.19 0.79
N ILE A 162 0.83 8.37 0.32
CA ILE A 162 2.26 8.60 0.46
C ILE A 162 2.90 8.86 -0.90
N GLN A 163 4.01 9.57 -0.87
CA GLN A 163 4.92 9.71 -2.00
C GLN A 163 6.30 9.19 -1.61
N TYR A 164 7.09 8.80 -2.59
CA TYR A 164 8.50 8.52 -2.43
C TYR A 164 9.32 9.73 -2.88
N ASN A 165 10.10 10.30 -1.98
CA ASN A 165 11.04 11.36 -2.26
C ASN A 165 12.33 10.75 -2.82
N VAL A 166 12.57 10.93 -4.10
CA VAL A 166 13.70 10.29 -4.79
C VAL A 166 15.04 10.85 -4.31
N GLN A 167 15.08 12.13 -3.96
CA GLN A 167 16.31 12.77 -3.50
C GLN A 167 16.73 12.31 -2.10
N ASN A 168 15.76 12.07 -1.20
CA ASN A 168 16.01 11.63 0.17
C ASN A 168 15.97 10.11 0.32
N GLY A 169 15.39 9.39 -0.64
CA GLY A 169 15.24 7.94 -0.60
C GLY A 169 14.20 7.43 0.39
N TRP A 170 13.21 8.23 0.75
CA TRP A 170 12.23 7.90 1.79
C TRP A 170 10.78 8.10 1.35
N PHE A 171 9.85 7.51 2.08
CA PHE A 171 8.43 7.76 1.97
C PHE A 171 8.01 8.90 2.90
N GLU A 172 7.12 9.76 2.41
CA GLU A 172 6.56 10.89 3.15
C GLU A 172 5.07 11.10 2.76
N PRO A 173 4.28 11.87 3.53
CA PRO A 173 2.93 12.25 3.11
C PRO A 173 2.93 12.89 1.72
N SER A 174 1.98 12.49 0.87
CA SER A 174 1.87 13.02 -0.49
C SER A 174 1.50 14.50 -0.52
N ALA A 175 2.15 15.30 -1.36
CA ALA A 175 1.81 16.69 -1.61
C ALA A 175 0.90 16.88 -2.86
N PHE A 176 0.57 15.79 -3.57
CA PHE A 176 -0.07 15.86 -4.90
C PHE A 176 -1.56 16.27 -4.86
N GLN A 177 -2.24 16.14 -3.72
CA GLN A 177 -3.66 16.51 -3.56
C GLN A 177 -3.86 17.86 -2.85
N GLY A 178 -2.77 18.54 -2.49
CA GLY A 178 -2.79 19.71 -1.62
C GLY A 178 -2.29 19.39 -0.21
N GLU A 179 -2.53 20.30 0.73
CA GLU A 179 -2.03 20.20 2.10
C GLU A 179 -2.95 19.38 2.99
N TYR A 180 -2.40 18.34 3.62
CA TYR A 180 -3.06 17.60 4.70
C TYR A 180 -3.06 18.41 6.00
N SER A 181 -4.06 18.18 6.87
CA SER A 181 -4.00 18.68 8.24
C SER A 181 -2.83 18.04 9.00
N GLU A 182 -2.39 18.68 10.09
CA GLU A 182 -1.35 18.12 10.94
C GLU A 182 -1.74 16.73 11.49
N GLN A 183 -3.01 16.52 11.84
CA GLN A 183 -3.49 15.21 12.29
C GLN A 183 -3.43 14.16 11.17
N GLU A 184 -3.76 14.54 9.94
CA GLU A 184 -3.71 13.66 8.78
C GLU A 184 -2.28 13.31 8.37
N ARG A 185 -1.35 14.27 8.46
CA ARG A 185 0.09 14.03 8.26
C ARG A 185 0.61 13.01 9.27
N GLN A 186 0.34 13.22 10.56
CA GLN A 186 0.71 12.28 11.62
C GLN A 186 0.06 10.91 11.42
N PHE A 187 -1.17 10.84 10.88
CA PHE A 187 -1.81 9.58 10.55
C PHE A 187 -1.02 8.82 9.47
N ILE A 188 -0.61 9.51 8.41
CA ILE A 188 0.19 8.93 7.32
C ILE A 188 1.57 8.48 7.83
N GLU A 189 2.23 9.32 8.64
CA GLU A 189 3.53 8.99 9.25
C GLU A 189 3.44 7.75 10.15
N LYS A 190 2.35 7.57 10.91
CA LYS A 190 2.13 6.35 11.69
C LYS A 190 2.02 5.10 10.82
N HIS A 191 1.47 5.20 9.61
CA HIS A 191 1.51 4.08 8.64
C HIS A 191 2.95 3.80 8.19
N ILE A 192 3.68 4.83 7.78
CA ILE A 192 5.07 4.73 7.32
C ILE A 192 5.93 4.04 8.38
N ASN A 193 5.85 4.51 9.63
CA ASN A 193 6.61 3.99 10.76
C ASN A 193 6.18 2.57 11.12
N ARG A 194 4.86 2.27 11.09
CA ARG A 194 4.36 0.92 11.41
C ARG A 194 4.91 -0.14 10.49
N PHE A 195 5.01 0.15 9.19
CA PHE A 195 5.50 -0.80 8.20
C PHE A 195 6.98 -0.60 7.87
N HIS A 196 7.68 0.19 8.68
CA HIS A 196 9.13 0.38 8.62
C HIS A 196 9.59 0.81 7.21
N LEU A 197 8.82 1.64 6.51
CA LEU A 197 9.10 1.94 5.10
C LEU A 197 10.40 2.72 4.91
N ASN A 198 10.85 3.43 5.95
CA ASN A 198 12.04 4.27 5.95
C ASN A 198 13.17 3.75 6.85
N ASP A 199 12.91 2.72 7.65
CA ASP A 199 13.89 2.14 8.56
C ASP A 199 15.04 1.51 7.76
N GLU A 200 16.28 1.73 8.20
CA GLU A 200 17.48 1.29 7.48
C GLU A 200 17.46 -0.18 7.05
N ALA A 201 16.94 -1.06 7.91
CA ALA A 201 16.86 -2.50 7.64
C ALA A 201 15.81 -2.91 6.57
N TYR A 202 14.85 -2.04 6.26
CA TYR A 202 13.70 -2.35 5.40
C TYR A 202 13.52 -1.38 4.23
N ARG A 203 14.12 -0.19 4.33
CA ARG A 203 14.06 0.86 3.31
C ARG A 203 14.55 0.32 1.98
N THR A 204 13.81 0.63 0.92
CA THR A 204 14.18 0.16 -0.41
C THR A 204 15.36 0.93 -0.97
N ASN A 205 16.37 0.18 -1.43
CA ASN A 205 17.48 0.69 -2.24
C ASN A 205 17.29 0.41 -3.75
N ALA A 206 16.14 -0.15 -4.14
CA ALA A 206 15.91 -0.66 -5.49
C ALA A 206 15.99 0.42 -6.58
N LEU A 207 15.64 1.66 -6.24
CA LEU A 207 15.72 2.77 -7.18
C LEU A 207 17.16 3.20 -7.48
N ILE A 208 18.06 3.03 -6.51
CA ILE A 208 19.49 3.35 -6.67
C ILE A 208 20.13 2.32 -7.58
N THR A 209 19.89 1.03 -7.32
CA THR A 209 20.35 -0.06 -8.18
C THR A 209 19.83 0.13 -9.60
N PHE A 210 18.56 0.55 -9.76
CA PHE A 210 18.03 0.89 -11.07
C PHE A 210 18.79 2.05 -11.75
N PHE A 211 19.17 3.09 -11.02
CA PHE A 211 19.98 4.17 -11.59
C PHE A 211 21.37 3.67 -12.02
N GLU A 212 22.03 2.84 -11.22
CA GLU A 212 23.33 2.23 -11.54
C GLU A 212 23.24 1.43 -12.84
N ASP A 213 22.27 0.52 -12.93
CA ASP A 213 22.03 -0.30 -14.13
C ASP A 213 21.82 0.57 -15.39
N VAL A 214 21.04 1.64 -15.28
CA VAL A 214 20.78 2.55 -16.41
C VAL A 214 22.01 3.37 -16.76
N ILE A 215 22.82 3.79 -15.79
CA ILE A 215 24.04 4.57 -16.03
C ILE A 215 25.09 3.70 -16.72
N GLU A 216 25.31 2.48 -16.22
CA GLU A 216 26.22 1.50 -16.81
C GLU A 216 25.76 1.05 -18.20
N GLY A 217 24.44 0.88 -18.38
CA GLY A 217 23.81 0.63 -19.67
C GLY A 217 23.69 1.87 -20.56
N GLU A 218 24.34 2.99 -20.22
CA GLU A 218 24.33 4.24 -20.97
C GLU A 218 22.92 4.73 -21.40
N GLY A 219 21.94 4.60 -20.52
CA GLY A 219 20.56 5.04 -20.74
C GLY A 219 19.60 3.91 -21.18
N HIS A 220 20.09 2.69 -21.34
CA HIS A 220 19.23 1.54 -21.63
C HIS A 220 18.48 1.05 -20.38
N ILE A 221 17.15 0.96 -20.47
CA ILE A 221 16.29 0.43 -19.41
C ILE A 221 16.05 -1.06 -19.65
N VAL A 222 16.50 -1.89 -18.71
CA VAL A 222 16.23 -3.34 -18.74
C VAL A 222 14.76 -3.61 -18.38
N ARG A 223 14.10 -4.45 -19.19
CA ARG A 223 12.68 -4.82 -19.05
C ARG A 223 12.42 -5.98 -18.08
N THR A 224 13.33 -6.23 -17.14
CA THR A 224 13.14 -7.26 -16.11
C THR A 224 12.07 -6.83 -15.10
N PRO A 225 11.29 -7.79 -14.56
CA PRO A 225 10.29 -7.50 -13.54
C PRO A 225 10.91 -6.80 -12.32
N GLU A 226 10.25 -5.74 -11.84
CA GLU A 226 10.71 -5.00 -10.67
C GLU A 226 10.27 -5.69 -9.37
N ASN A 227 11.18 -5.76 -8.39
CA ASN A 227 10.87 -6.26 -7.06
C ASN A 227 10.29 -5.19 -6.12
N ASN A 228 10.23 -3.93 -6.57
CA ASN A 228 9.69 -2.80 -5.80
C ASN A 228 8.85 -1.87 -6.69
N MET A 229 7.68 -1.43 -6.18
CA MET A 229 6.78 -0.58 -6.95
C MET A 229 7.33 0.82 -7.22
N VAL A 230 8.19 1.37 -6.36
CA VAL A 230 8.83 2.69 -6.60
C VAL A 230 9.55 2.68 -7.95
N VAL A 231 10.35 1.64 -8.21
CA VAL A 231 11.05 1.46 -9.49
C VAL A 231 10.08 1.32 -10.65
N ARG A 232 9.00 0.56 -10.48
CA ARG A 232 7.99 0.39 -11.53
C ARG A 232 7.34 1.72 -11.91
N VAL A 233 6.89 2.50 -10.92
CA VAL A 233 6.26 3.80 -11.16
C VAL A 233 7.28 4.77 -11.79
N PHE A 234 8.52 4.75 -11.33
CA PHE A 234 9.58 5.57 -11.92
C PHE A 234 9.87 5.20 -13.39
N LYS A 235 10.01 3.91 -13.69
CA LYS A 235 10.19 3.42 -15.08
C LYS A 235 9.05 3.87 -15.99
N LYS A 236 7.79 3.77 -15.54
CA LYS A 236 6.63 4.26 -16.30
C LYS A 236 6.73 5.75 -16.65
N ARG A 237 7.37 6.57 -15.80
CA ARG A 237 7.59 8.01 -16.09
C ARG A 237 8.72 8.27 -17.10
N LEU A 238 9.63 7.31 -17.27
CA LEU A 238 10.69 7.38 -18.27
C LEU A 238 10.25 6.86 -19.64
N GLU A 239 9.10 6.18 -19.73
CA GLU A 239 8.58 5.65 -20.99
C GLU A 239 8.37 6.78 -22.01
N GLY A 240 8.84 6.56 -23.24
CA GLY A 240 8.75 7.53 -24.33
C GLY A 240 9.81 8.63 -24.32
N LEU A 241 10.70 8.69 -23.31
CA LEU A 241 11.86 9.58 -23.34
C LEU A 241 12.99 9.02 -24.21
N GLU A 242 13.76 9.93 -24.79
CA GLU A 242 14.98 9.59 -25.52
C GLU A 242 16.05 9.04 -24.58
N ARG A 243 16.88 8.13 -25.08
CA ARG A 243 17.94 7.45 -24.31
C ARG A 243 18.86 8.43 -23.57
N GLN A 244 19.22 9.53 -24.21
CA GLN A 244 20.09 10.56 -23.63
C GLN A 244 19.40 11.31 -22.47
N ASP A 245 18.08 11.53 -22.56
CA ASP A 245 17.31 12.15 -21.50
C ASP A 245 17.19 11.23 -20.28
N VAL A 246 16.90 9.95 -20.51
CA VAL A 246 16.88 8.92 -19.46
C VAL A 246 18.23 8.89 -18.73
N LEU A 247 19.34 8.80 -19.46
CA LEU A 247 20.68 8.78 -18.88
C LEU A 247 20.96 10.04 -18.05
N ARG A 248 20.60 11.22 -18.57
CA ARG A 248 20.79 12.50 -17.88
C ARG A 248 19.99 12.58 -16.59
N ILE A 249 18.72 12.15 -16.61
CA ILE A 249 17.85 12.13 -15.42
C ILE A 249 18.41 11.19 -14.35
N CYS A 250 18.73 9.95 -14.72
CA CYS A 250 19.26 8.95 -13.78
C CYS A 250 20.60 9.40 -13.17
N LYS A 251 21.54 9.93 -13.97
CA LYS A 251 22.83 10.47 -13.46
C LYS A 251 22.63 11.59 -12.44
N LYS A 252 21.73 12.52 -12.73
CA LYS A 252 21.43 13.65 -11.83
C LYS A 252 20.87 13.15 -10.49
N LEU A 253 19.87 12.28 -10.54
CA LEU A 253 19.22 11.77 -9.32
C LEU A 253 20.15 10.87 -8.50
N TYR A 254 20.93 10.00 -9.17
CA TYR A 254 21.96 9.19 -8.51
C TYR A 254 23.00 10.06 -7.80
N THR A 255 23.44 11.15 -8.43
CA THR A 255 24.40 12.08 -7.83
C THR A 255 23.85 12.72 -6.56
N TYR A 256 22.60 13.20 -6.57
CA TYR A 256 21.97 13.75 -5.36
C TYR A 256 21.89 12.73 -4.23
N TYR A 257 21.52 11.50 -4.57
CA TYR A 257 21.43 10.41 -3.62
C TYR A 257 22.79 10.10 -2.97
N MET A 258 23.84 9.97 -3.78
CA MET A 258 25.19 9.64 -3.31
C MET A 258 25.82 10.76 -2.48
N VAL A 259 25.52 12.03 -2.78
CA VAL A 259 25.99 13.17 -1.98
C VAL A 259 25.31 13.18 -0.61
N LYS A 260 24.01 12.88 -0.53
CA LYS A 260 23.25 12.90 0.73
C LYS A 260 23.49 11.70 1.63
N LEU A 261 23.74 10.50 1.09
CA LEU A 261 24.06 9.33 1.92
C LEU A 261 25.48 9.32 2.48
N LYS A 262 26.41 10.04 1.85
CA LYS A 262 27.81 10.16 2.30
C LYS A 262 28.05 11.38 3.19
N ALA A 263 27.02 12.18 3.44
CA ALA A 263 27.02 13.33 4.35
C ALA A 263 26.36 12.94 5.67
#